data_AF-A0A5C8JVV8-F1
#
_entry.id   AF-A0A5C8JVV8-F1
#
_cell.length_a   1.000
_cell.length_b   1.000
_cell.length_c   1.000
_cell.angle_alpha   90.00
_cell.angle_beta   90.00
_cell.angle_gamma   90.00
#
_symmetry.space_group_name_H-M   'P 1'
#
loop_
_entity.id
_entity.type
_entity.pdbx_description
1 polymer ?
#
loop_
_entity_poly.entity_id
_entity_poly.type
_entity_poly.pdbx_seq_one_letter_code
_entity_poly.pdbx_strand_id
1 'polypeptide(L)'
;MPATELLIIATTLAILAAGATILIRNRNTRGRITPAPSRVQLTRDQLDTQLHTLIQQNKMIHAIKLLREQTGMGLREAKDAVDGLAAGRPISHPAYTALAGTPAQPDLATRARHLKEAGHTEQAILLVRAETGMNEEDAATFVGTL
;
A
#
# COMPACT_ATOMS: atom_id res chain seq x y z
N MET A 1 12.92 -60.86 -20.91
CA MET A 1 12.55 -59.51 -20.41
C MET A 1 13.82 -58.66 -20.38
N PRO A 2 14.21 -58.04 -21.50
CA PRO A 2 15.44 -57.25 -21.61
C PRO A 2 15.42 -56.02 -20.70
N ALA A 3 16.54 -55.76 -20.01
CA ALA A 3 16.74 -54.66 -19.06
C ALA A 3 16.42 -53.25 -19.60
N THR A 4 16.31 -53.11 -20.92
CA THR A 4 15.90 -51.89 -21.62
C THR A 4 14.44 -51.51 -21.37
N GLU A 5 13.55 -52.48 -21.19
CA GLU A 5 12.12 -52.20 -20.93
C GLU A 5 11.91 -51.59 -19.53
N LEU A 6 12.67 -52.05 -18.53
CA LEU A 6 12.61 -51.51 -17.17
C LEU A 6 13.08 -50.05 -17.11
N LEU A 7 14.07 -49.67 -17.93
CA LEU A 7 14.61 -48.31 -17.97
C LEU A 7 13.63 -47.33 -18.63
N ILE A 8 12.92 -47.76 -19.67
CA ILE A 8 11.87 -46.97 -20.34
C ILE A 8 10.67 -46.77 -19.42
N ILE A 9 10.24 -47.80 -18.69
CA ILE A 9 9.13 -47.69 -17.73
C ILE A 9 9.51 -46.77 -16.56
N ALA A 10 10.73 -46.88 -16.03
CA ALA A 10 11.19 -46.01 -14.93
C ALA A 10 11.25 -44.53 -15.33
N THR A 11 11.74 -44.22 -16.53
CA THR A 11 11.85 -42.84 -17.02
C THR A 11 10.49 -42.22 -17.34
N THR A 12 9.59 -42.98 -17.96
CA THR A 12 8.21 -42.50 -18.23
C THR A 12 7.43 -42.23 -16.95
N LEU A 13 7.58 -43.09 -15.94
CA LEU A 13 6.91 -42.94 -14.65
C LEU A 13 7.47 -41.74 -13.86
N ALA A 14 8.78 -41.47 -13.96
CA ALA A 14 9.40 -40.29 -13.36
C ALA A 14 8.94 -38.97 -14.01
N ILE A 15 8.77 -38.95 -15.34
CA ILE A 15 8.28 -37.76 -16.07
C ILE A 15 6.80 -37.50 -15.75
N LEU A 16 5.98 -38.55 -15.65
CA LEU A 16 4.58 -38.45 -15.22
C LEU A 16 4.46 -37.95 -13.77
N ALA A 17 5.32 -38.44 -12.87
CA ALA A 17 5.36 -37.97 -11.49
C ALA A 17 5.82 -36.49 -11.39
N ALA A 18 6.83 -36.09 -12.15
CA ALA A 18 7.31 -34.70 -12.18
C ALA A 18 6.25 -33.74 -12.78
N GLY A 19 5.58 -34.16 -13.85
CA GLY A 19 4.49 -33.39 -14.47
C GLY A 19 3.28 -33.19 -13.53
N ALA A 20 2.90 -34.23 -12.77
CA ALA A 20 1.86 -34.13 -11.76
C ALA A 20 2.29 -33.24 -10.58
N THR A 21 3.56 -33.31 -10.16
CA THR A 21 4.08 -32.51 -9.03
C THR A 21 4.15 -31.02 -9.37
N ILE A 22 4.51 -30.68 -10.62
CA ILE A 22 4.55 -29.29 -11.10
C ILE A 22 3.14 -28.72 -11.27
N LEU A 23 2.15 -29.53 -11.64
CA LEU A 23 0.77 -29.06 -11.80
C LEU A 23 0.04 -28.83 -10.46
N ILE A 24 0.39 -29.56 -9.41
CA ILE A 24 -0.24 -29.41 -8.08
C ILE A 24 0.21 -28.12 -7.37
N ARG A 25 1.42 -27.61 -7.68
CA ARG A 25 1.99 -26.43 -7.01
C ARG A 25 1.41 -25.10 -7.48
N ASN A 26 0.67 -25.09 -8.60
CA ASN A 26 0.04 -23.89 -9.16
C ASN A 26 -1.49 -23.92 -9.03
N ARG A 27 -2.02 -24.43 -7.91
CA ARG A 27 -3.42 -24.18 -7.51
C ARG A 27 -3.59 -22.72 -7.07
N ASN A 28 -3.30 -21.80 -7.98
CA ASN A 28 -3.58 -20.38 -7.84
C ASN A 28 -5.09 -20.19 -8.03
N THR A 29 -5.81 -20.43 -6.93
CA THR A 29 -7.10 -19.82 -6.57
C THR A 29 -7.97 -19.39 -7.76
N ARG A 30 -8.58 -20.38 -8.43
CA ARG A 30 -9.85 -20.14 -9.13
C ARG A 30 -10.87 -19.78 -8.06
N GLY A 31 -11.65 -18.74 -8.33
CA GLY A 31 -12.48 -18.01 -7.38
C GLY A 31 -13.18 -18.89 -6.36
N ARG A 32 -12.90 -18.62 -5.09
CA ARG A 32 -13.79 -19.00 -4.00
C ARG A 32 -14.06 -17.73 -3.20
N ILE A 33 -15.29 -17.27 -3.35
CA ILE A 33 -15.88 -16.24 -2.50
C ILE A 33 -16.21 -16.96 -1.19
N THR A 34 -15.24 -17.02 -0.27
CA THR A 34 -15.47 -17.44 1.11
C THR A 34 -15.48 -16.19 1.99
N PRO A 35 -16.53 -15.95 2.80
CA PRO A 35 -16.55 -14.84 3.75
C PRO A 35 -15.36 -14.96 4.71
N ALA A 36 -14.69 -13.82 4.91
CA ALA A 36 -13.32 -13.72 5.39
C ALA A 36 -13.14 -14.17 6.87
N PRO A 37 -12.05 -14.90 7.22
CA PRO A 37 -11.51 -14.80 8.56
C PRO A 37 -11.00 -13.37 8.76
N SER A 38 -11.25 -12.78 9.93
CA SER A 38 -10.88 -11.43 10.37
C SER A 38 -9.70 -10.86 9.58
N ARG A 39 -10.00 -10.08 8.52
CA ARG A 39 -8.98 -9.50 7.65
C ARG A 39 -8.21 -8.51 8.51
N VAL A 40 -6.98 -8.86 8.87
CA VAL A 40 -6.07 -7.90 9.51
C VAL A 40 -5.91 -6.76 8.50
N GLN A 41 -6.60 -5.65 8.76
CA GLN A 41 -6.46 -4.44 7.96
C GLN A 41 -5.09 -3.88 8.29
N LEU A 42 -4.20 -3.89 7.30
CA LEU A 42 -2.87 -3.35 7.45
C LEU A 42 -2.96 -1.83 7.48
N THR A 43 -2.23 -1.20 8.38
CA THR A 43 -2.02 0.25 8.28
C THR A 43 -1.24 0.55 6.99
N ARG A 44 -1.35 1.78 6.48
CA ARG A 44 -0.59 2.20 5.28
C ARG A 44 0.89 1.88 5.38
N ASP A 45 1.50 2.14 6.53
CA ASP A 45 2.93 1.91 6.79
C ASP A 45 3.31 0.42 6.69
N GLN A 46 2.47 -0.45 7.25
CA GLN A 46 2.66 -1.90 7.18
C GLN A 46 2.44 -2.44 5.77
N LEU A 47 1.50 -1.87 5.04
CA LEU A 47 1.24 -2.22 3.65
C LEU A 47 2.42 -1.79 2.76
N ASP A 48 2.94 -0.59 2.96
CA ASP A 48 4.08 -0.03 2.23
C ASP A 48 5.33 -0.90 2.38
N THR A 49 5.69 -1.23 3.63
CA THR A 49 6.82 -2.12 3.94
C THR A 49 6.70 -3.48 3.24
N GLN A 50 5.49 -4.06 3.23
CA GLN A 50 5.24 -5.34 2.56
C GLN A 50 5.29 -5.23 1.04
N LEU A 51 4.77 -4.15 0.45
CA LEU A 51 4.87 -3.91 -0.98
C LEU A 51 6.33 -3.77 -1.42
N HIS A 52 7.13 -2.98 -0.71
CA HIS A 52 8.55 -2.86 -0.98
C HIS A 52 9.28 -4.20 -0.89
N THR A 53 9.00 -4.99 0.15
CA THR A 53 9.56 -6.34 0.30
C THR A 53 9.20 -7.25 -0.88
N LEU A 54 7.94 -7.24 -1.31
CA LEU A 54 7.49 -8.07 -2.43
C LEU A 54 8.08 -7.62 -3.77
N ILE A 55 8.23 -6.30 -3.98
CA ILE A 55 8.87 -5.73 -5.17
C ILE A 55 10.36 -6.13 -5.22
N GLN A 56 11.08 -5.99 -4.11
CA GLN A 56 12.50 -6.37 -4.00
C GLN A 56 12.70 -7.88 -4.24
N GLN A 57 11.74 -8.72 -3.84
CA GLN A 57 11.75 -10.16 -4.12
C GLN A 57 11.30 -10.51 -5.56
N ASN A 58 11.07 -9.51 -6.42
CA ASN A 58 10.56 -9.66 -7.78
C ASN A 58 9.18 -10.36 -7.85
N LYS A 59 8.37 -10.27 -6.78
CA LYS A 59 7.05 -10.88 -6.63
C LYS A 59 5.93 -9.90 -6.98
N MET A 60 5.98 -9.30 -8.16
CA MET A 60 5.05 -8.24 -8.60
C MET A 60 3.57 -8.65 -8.52
N ILE A 61 3.24 -9.89 -8.90
CA ILE A 61 1.86 -10.39 -8.84
C ILE A 61 1.32 -10.42 -7.40
N HIS A 62 2.17 -10.74 -6.43
CA HIS A 62 1.79 -10.78 -5.02
C HIS A 62 1.60 -9.37 -4.47
N ALA A 63 2.45 -8.42 -4.86
CA ALA A 63 2.30 -7.01 -4.49
C ALA A 63 0.98 -6.44 -5.02
N ILE A 64 0.65 -6.69 -6.29
CA ILE A 64 -0.62 -6.26 -6.90
C ILE A 64 -1.80 -6.89 -6.17
N LYS A 65 -1.74 -8.19 -5.87
CA LYS A 65 -2.79 -8.87 -5.11
C LYS A 65 -2.97 -8.24 -3.73
N LEU A 66 -1.90 -8.08 -2.97
CA LEU A 66 -1.93 -7.49 -1.64
C LEU A 66 -2.54 -6.09 -1.64
N LEU A 67 -2.10 -5.23 -2.57
CA LEU A 67 -2.63 -3.87 -2.70
C LEU A 67 -4.15 -3.88 -2.96
N ARG A 68 -4.62 -4.72 -3.89
CA ARG A 68 -6.06 -4.86 -4.17
C ARG A 68 -6.86 -5.38 -2.98
N GLU A 69 -6.28 -6.30 -2.23
CA GLU A 69 -6.96 -6.88 -1.07
C GLU A 69 -7.15 -5.87 0.05
N GLN A 70 -6.19 -4.95 0.24
CA GLN A 70 -6.26 -3.92 1.28
C GLN A 70 -7.05 -2.68 0.85
N THR A 71 -6.98 -2.29 -0.43
CA THR A 71 -7.56 -1.02 -0.92
C THR A 71 -8.83 -1.20 -1.74
N GLY A 72 -9.10 -2.41 -2.25
CA GLY A 72 -10.22 -2.65 -3.16
C GLY A 72 -9.99 -2.17 -4.60
N MET A 73 -8.79 -1.70 -4.95
CA MET A 73 -8.48 -1.19 -6.30
C MET A 73 -8.77 -2.20 -7.43
N GLY A 74 -9.10 -1.64 -8.59
CA GLY A 74 -9.15 -2.39 -9.84
C GLY A 74 -7.79 -2.98 -10.19
N LEU A 75 -7.78 -4.05 -10.99
CA LEU A 75 -6.53 -4.73 -11.38
C LEU A 75 -5.55 -3.81 -12.10
N ARG A 76 -6.07 -2.94 -12.99
CA ARG A 76 -5.27 -1.98 -13.73
C ARG A 76 -4.63 -0.94 -12.81
N GLU A 77 -5.42 -0.35 -11.92
CA GLU A 77 -4.98 0.67 -10.96
C GLU A 77 -3.92 0.11 -10.01
N ALA A 78 -4.15 -1.08 -9.45
CA ALA A 78 -3.19 -1.71 -8.56
C ALA A 78 -1.88 -2.09 -9.28
N LYS A 79 -1.95 -2.50 -10.56
CA LYS A 79 -0.75 -2.74 -11.36
C LYS A 79 0.05 -1.46 -11.55
N ASP A 80 -0.60 -0.38 -11.98
CA ASP A 80 0.03 0.91 -12.21
C ASP A 80 0.67 1.46 -10.93
N ALA A 81 -0.03 1.36 -9.80
CA ALA A 81 0.49 1.75 -8.49
C ALA A 81 1.74 0.97 -8.08
N VAL A 82 1.75 -0.36 -8.24
CA VAL A 82 2.91 -1.20 -7.90
C VAL A 82 4.08 -0.95 -8.85
N ASP A 83 3.81 -0.72 -10.14
CA ASP A 83 4.83 -0.37 -11.14
C ASP A 83 5.47 0.99 -10.83
N GLY A 84 4.64 1.98 -10.51
CA GLY A 84 5.07 3.29 -10.01
C GLY A 84 5.92 3.17 -8.75
N LEU A 85 5.51 2.37 -7.78
CA LEU A 85 6.26 2.15 -6.54
C LEU A 85 7.62 1.50 -6.80
N ALA A 86 7.70 0.54 -7.73
CA ALA A 86 8.97 -0.05 -8.17
C ALA A 86 9.90 0.98 -8.86
N ALA A 87 9.32 1.98 -9.52
CA ALA A 87 10.04 3.11 -10.11
C ALA A 87 10.32 4.26 -9.10
N GLY A 88 10.03 4.08 -7.82
CA GLY A 88 10.24 5.09 -6.77
C GLY A 88 9.18 6.21 -6.74
N ARG A 89 8.06 6.06 -7.45
CA ARG A 89 6.93 6.99 -7.39
C ARG A 89 5.96 6.58 -6.28
N PRO A 90 5.47 7.53 -5.45
CA PRO A 90 4.48 7.24 -4.44
C PRO A 90 3.13 6.86 -5.07
N ILE A 91 2.37 6.02 -4.36
CA ILE A 91 1.01 5.63 -4.79
C ILE A 91 0.03 6.78 -4.52
N SER A 92 -0.43 7.44 -5.57
CA SER A 92 -1.41 8.54 -5.52
C SER A 92 -2.81 8.06 -5.88
N HIS A 93 -3.44 7.29 -4.99
CA HIS A 93 -4.81 6.80 -5.22
C HIS A 93 -5.65 6.96 -3.93
N PRO A 94 -6.88 7.52 -3.99
CA PRO A 94 -7.70 7.78 -2.81
C PRO A 94 -7.88 6.59 -1.87
N ALA A 95 -8.07 5.38 -2.40
CA ALA A 95 -8.24 4.18 -1.58
C ALA A 95 -6.97 3.82 -0.77
N TYR A 96 -5.79 4.10 -1.31
CA TYR A 96 -4.52 3.92 -0.60
C TYR A 96 -4.23 5.07 0.38
N THR A 97 -4.53 6.32 -0.01
CA THR A 97 -4.38 7.48 0.88
C THR A 97 -5.30 7.38 2.10
N ALA A 98 -6.51 6.83 1.94
CA ALA A 98 -7.45 6.62 3.05
C ALA A 98 -6.92 5.63 4.12
N LEU A 99 -5.98 4.73 3.77
CA LEU A 99 -5.35 3.82 4.73
C LEU A 99 -4.39 4.52 5.70
N ALA A 100 -3.99 5.77 5.41
CA ALA A 100 -3.18 6.58 6.32
C ALA A 100 -4.00 7.09 7.53
N GLY A 101 -5.31 6.82 7.56
CA GLY A 101 -6.27 7.65 8.28
C GLY A 101 -6.40 9.00 7.58
N THR A 102 -7.39 9.81 7.96
CA THR A 102 -7.28 11.25 7.72
C THR A 102 -5.95 11.65 8.35
N PRO A 103 -4.96 12.20 7.61
CA PRO A 103 -3.81 12.78 8.28
C PRO A 103 -4.40 13.74 9.30
N ALA A 104 -4.19 13.48 10.59
CA ALA A 104 -4.69 14.35 11.64
C ALA A 104 -4.25 15.74 11.21
N GLN A 105 -5.21 16.58 10.86
CA GLN A 105 -4.91 17.86 10.24
C GLN A 105 -3.93 18.53 11.19
N PRO A 106 -2.73 18.95 10.71
CA PRO A 106 -1.67 19.39 11.59
C PRO A 106 -2.26 20.37 12.62
N ASP A 107 -1.83 20.26 13.88
CA ASP A 107 -2.40 21.09 14.93
C ASP A 107 -2.33 22.58 14.52
N LEU A 108 -3.22 23.39 15.08
CA LEU A 108 -3.35 24.80 14.70
C LEU A 108 -2.01 25.54 14.75
N ALA A 109 -1.17 25.28 15.76
CA ALA A 109 0.11 25.94 15.93
C ALA A 109 1.11 25.51 14.83
N THR A 110 1.14 24.23 14.49
CA THR A 110 1.94 23.73 13.36
C THR A 110 1.51 24.37 12.04
N ARG A 111 0.20 24.46 11.76
CA ARG A 111 -0.31 25.14 10.55
C ARG A 111 0.05 26.63 10.53
N ALA A 112 -0.15 27.33 11.64
CA ALA A 112 0.13 28.75 11.77
C ALA A 112 1.64 29.05 11.62
N ARG A 113 2.52 28.22 12.19
CA ARG A 113 3.97 28.34 12.02
C ARG A 113 4.37 28.18 10.56
N HIS A 114 3.83 27.17 9.87
CA HIS A 114 4.16 26.92 8.47
C HIS A 114 3.75 28.09 7.55
N LEU A 115 2.62 28.74 7.85
CA LEU A 115 2.20 29.97 7.15
C LEU A 115 3.14 31.15 7.44
N LYS A 116 3.55 31.33 8.70
CA LYS A 116 4.53 32.35 9.11
C LYS A 116 5.88 32.15 8.41
N GLU A 117 6.40 30.93 8.39
CA GLU A 117 7.66 30.57 7.72
C GLU A 117 7.59 30.80 6.21
N ALA A 118 6.41 30.60 5.61
CA ALA A 118 6.16 30.92 4.21
C ALA A 118 5.97 32.43 3.94
N GLY A 119 6.08 33.30 4.96
CA GLY A 119 5.84 34.74 4.85
C GLY A 119 4.37 35.17 4.84
N HIS A 120 3.44 34.22 5.01
CA HIS A 120 2.00 34.44 5.00
C HIS A 120 1.46 34.72 6.41
N THR A 121 2.08 35.66 7.12
CA THR A 121 1.76 35.99 8.52
C THR A 121 0.30 36.38 8.70
N GLU A 122 -0.26 37.16 7.77
CA GLU A 122 -1.66 37.59 7.82
C GLU A 122 -2.63 36.39 7.73
N GLN A 123 -2.31 35.40 6.88
CA GLN A 123 -3.08 34.16 6.78
C GLN A 123 -2.97 33.31 8.05
N ALA A 124 -1.80 33.29 8.70
CA ALA A 124 -1.62 32.61 9.98
C ALA A 124 -2.50 33.22 11.07
N ILE A 125 -2.59 34.54 11.14
CA ILE A 125 -3.44 35.27 12.09
C ILE A 125 -4.91 34.96 11.81
N LEU A 126 -5.35 35.04 10.55
CA LEU A 126 -6.73 34.72 10.16
C LEU A 126 -7.10 33.27 10.50
N LEU A 127 -6.19 32.32 10.29
CA LEU A 127 -6.40 30.92 10.64
C LEU A 127 -6.64 30.74 12.15
N VAL A 128 -5.79 31.36 12.97
CA VAL A 128 -5.90 31.28 14.44
C VAL A 128 -7.22 31.89 14.91
N ARG A 129 -7.59 33.06 14.39
CA ARG A 129 -8.88 33.69 14.71
C ARG A 129 -10.06 32.81 14.34
N ALA A 130 -10.02 32.20 13.15
CA ALA A 130 -11.11 31.38 12.64
C ALA A 130 -11.34 30.12 13.49
N GLU A 131 -10.28 29.47 13.99
CA GLU A 131 -10.41 28.25 14.79
C GLU A 131 -10.59 28.50 16.30
N THR A 132 -10.06 29.60 16.84
CA THR A 132 -10.07 29.86 18.29
C THR A 132 -11.10 30.91 18.73
N GLY A 133 -11.57 31.75 17.82
CA GLY A 133 -12.38 32.93 18.14
C GLY A 133 -11.59 34.11 18.72
N MET A 134 -10.24 34.05 18.72
CA MET A 134 -9.39 35.17 19.14
C MET A 134 -9.64 36.44 18.29
N ASN A 135 -9.44 37.60 18.90
CA ASN A 135 -9.37 38.85 18.17
C ASN A 135 -8.04 38.95 17.39
N GLU A 136 -7.88 40.02 16.61
CA GLU A 136 -6.70 40.17 15.75
C GLU A 136 -5.40 40.36 16.52
N GLU A 137 -5.42 41.14 17.60
CA GLU A 137 -4.22 41.45 18.40
C GLU A 137 -3.70 40.23 19.16
N ASP A 138 -4.60 39.45 19.77
CA ASP A 138 -4.26 38.22 20.49
C ASP A 138 -3.74 37.16 19.52
N ALA A 139 -4.37 37.03 18.36
CA ALA A 139 -3.92 36.10 17.32
C ALA A 139 -2.56 36.51 16.72
N ALA A 140 -2.32 37.80 16.51
CA ALA A 140 -1.02 38.33 16.07
C ALA A 140 0.07 38.03 17.09
N THR A 141 -0.23 38.23 18.38
CA THR A 141 0.68 37.90 19.47
C THR A 141 1.00 36.42 19.49
N PHE A 142 -0.01 35.56 19.39
CA PHE A 142 0.17 34.11 19.32
C PHE A 142 1.09 33.71 18.16
N VAL A 143 0.79 34.14 16.93
CA VAL A 143 1.62 33.85 15.74
C VAL A 143 3.03 34.42 15.91
N GLY A 144 3.17 35.58 16.55
CA GLY A 144 4.47 36.18 16.88
C GLY A 144 5.37 35.26 17.70
N THR A 145 4.79 34.45 18.60
CA THR A 145 5.52 33.52 19.47
C THR A 145 5.88 32.17 18.83
N LEU A 146 5.30 31.82 17.67
CA LEU A 146 5.53 30.56 16.96
C LEU A 146 6.88 30.49 16.24
#